data_AF-A0A0V7ZSU0-F1
#
_entry.id   AF-A0A0V7ZSU0-F1
#
_cell.length_a   1.000
_cell.length_b   1.000
_cell.length_c   1.000
_cell.angle_alpha   90.00
_cell.angle_beta   90.00
_cell.angle_gamma   90.00
#
_symmetry.space_group_name_H-M   'P 1'
#
loop_
_entity.id
_entity.type
_entity.pdbx_description
1 polymer ?
#
loop_
_entity_poly.entity_id
_entity_poly.type
_entity_poly.pdbx_seq_one_letter_code
_entity_poly.pdbx_strand_id
1 'polypeptide(L)'
;MIISDLEISELMEVNHIVIGGSYAITNAQTFASSEFGYGSALGVAFGDQVFANTRTSTSIDKSKFSSNTFAFADAEAGGKSDSSSSFSSSTSISSNFTSKW
;
A
#
# COMPACT_ATOMS: atom_id res chain seq x y z
N MET A 1 14.29 17.12 21.83
CA MET A 1 14.62 15.70 21.62
C MET A 1 15.34 15.64 20.29
N ILE A 2 16.67 15.59 20.32
CA ILE A 2 17.52 15.50 19.12
C ILE A 2 17.64 14.00 18.87
N ILE A 3 16.91 13.49 17.88
CA ILE A 3 17.05 12.11 17.43
C ILE A 3 18.42 12.03 16.78
N SER A 4 19.29 11.18 17.33
CA SER A 4 20.66 11.04 16.84
C SER A 4 20.69 10.13 15.62
N ASP A 5 21.57 10.41 14.66
CA ASP A 5 21.74 9.63 13.43
C ASP A 5 21.96 8.12 13.68
N LEU A 6 22.42 7.77 14.89
CA LEU A 6 22.61 6.38 15.33
C LEU A 6 21.30 5.63 15.57
N GLU A 7 20.26 6.30 16.08
CA GLU A 7 18.94 5.70 16.33
C GLU A 7 18.17 5.47 15.01
N ILE A 8 18.46 6.28 13.99
CA ILE A 8 17.96 6.04 12.62
C ILE A 8 18.61 4.77 12.04
N SER A 9 19.90 4.55 12.32
CA SER A 9 20.64 3.40 11.79
C SER A 9 20.17 2.06 12.39
N GLU A 10 19.80 2.01 13.67
CA GLU A 10 19.26 0.79 14.31
C GLU A 10 17.83 0.46 13.85
N LEU A 11 17.02 1.45 13.49
CA LEU A 11 15.72 1.23 12.83
C LEU A 11 15.88 0.71 11.39
N MET A 12 17.00 1.00 10.73
CA MET A 12 17.31 0.50 9.39
C MET A 12 17.94 -0.90 9.38
N GLU A 13 18.48 -1.37 10.51
CA GLU A 13 19.17 -2.67 10.60
C GLU A 13 18.23 -3.89 10.62
N VAL A 14 16.93 -3.70 10.85
CA VAL A 14 15.94 -4.79 10.87
C VAL A 14 15.68 -5.39 9.47
N ASN A 15 16.12 -4.77 8.38
CA ASN A 15 15.89 -5.30 7.04
C ASN A 15 17.11 -5.14 6.10
N HIS A 16 18.30 -5.58 6.51
CA HIS A 16 19.34 -5.93 5.55
C HIS A 16 18.93 -7.18 4.74
N ILE A 17 17.85 -7.06 3.96
CA ILE A 17 17.61 -7.92 2.82
C ILE A 17 18.68 -7.51 1.81
N VAL A 18 19.79 -8.25 1.77
CA VAL A 18 20.74 -8.18 0.67
C VAL A 18 20.02 -8.76 -0.54
N ILE A 19 19.28 -7.92 -1.26
CA ILE A 19 18.59 -8.31 -2.48
C ILE A 19 19.64 -8.40 -3.59
N GLY A 20 20.15 -9.62 -3.82
CA GLY A 20 20.83 -9.93 -5.08
C GLY A 20 19.78 -10.16 -6.18
N GLY A 21 19.81 -9.38 -7.25
CA GLY A 21 18.89 -9.52 -8.39
C GLY A 21 17.66 -8.62 -8.32
N SER A 22 16.58 -9.02 -9.00
CA SER A 22 15.33 -8.25 -9.04
C SER A 22 14.37 -8.64 -7.92
N TYR A 23 13.65 -7.67 -7.36
CA TYR A 23 12.68 -7.89 -6.28
C TYR A 23 11.48 -6.96 -6.39
N ALA A 24 10.31 -7.45 -6.01
CA ALA A 24 9.07 -6.66 -5.97
C ALA A 24 8.19 -7.11 -4.79
N ILE A 25 7.72 -6.16 -3.98
CA ILE A 25 6.66 -6.35 -2.98
C ILE A 25 5.56 -5.34 -3.25
N THR A 26 4.33 -5.79 -3.07
CA THR A 26 3.16 -4.92 -3.01
C THR A 26 2.32 -5.21 -1.78
N ASN A 27 1.64 -4.19 -1.28
CA ASN A 27 0.67 -4.32 -0.21
C ASN A 27 -0.47 -3.33 -0.47
N ALA A 28 -1.70 -3.83 -0.54
CA ALA A 28 -2.90 -3.03 -0.57
C ALA A 28 -3.80 -3.37 0.61
N GLN A 29 -4.23 -2.34 1.34
CA GLN A 29 -5.12 -2.45 2.48
C GLN A 29 -6.24 -1.42 2.34
N THR A 30 -7.46 -1.85 2.62
CA THR A 30 -8.60 -0.95 2.69
C THR A 30 -9.41 -1.22 3.95
N PHE A 31 -10.07 -0.17 4.42
CA PHE A 31 -11.04 -0.24 5.49
C PHE A 31 -12.20 0.71 5.20
N ALA A 32 -13.43 0.23 5.39
CA ALA A 32 -14.64 1.01 5.20
C ALA A 32 -15.53 0.89 6.44
N SER A 33 -15.89 2.04 7.02
CA SER A 33 -16.88 2.19 8.10
C SER A 33 -17.92 3.22 7.70
N SER A 34 -19.01 3.31 8.46
CA SER A 34 -20.09 4.28 8.25
C SER A 34 -19.63 5.74 8.27
N GLU A 35 -18.47 6.03 8.89
CA GLU A 35 -17.98 7.41 9.07
C GLU A 35 -16.68 7.73 8.36
N PHE A 36 -15.88 6.71 8.03
CA PHE A 36 -14.56 6.89 7.42
C PHE A 36 -14.24 5.75 6.45
N GLY A 37 -13.51 6.08 5.39
CA GLY A 37 -12.91 5.15 4.45
C GLY A 37 -11.40 5.37 4.41
N TYR A 38 -10.64 4.28 4.37
CA TYR A 38 -9.19 4.28 4.33
C TYR A 38 -8.71 3.33 3.24
N GLY A 39 -7.73 3.77 2.46
CA GLY A 39 -7.02 2.94 1.48
C GLY A 39 -5.53 3.25 1.57
N SER A 40 -4.72 2.21 1.63
CA SER A 40 -3.26 2.29 1.59
C SER A 40 -2.72 1.31 0.57
N ALA A 41 -1.81 1.79 -0.27
CA ALA A 41 -1.15 1.02 -1.30
C ALA A 41 0.35 1.32 -1.24
N LEU A 42 1.14 0.26 -1.15
CA LEU A 42 2.60 0.30 -1.12
C LEU A 42 3.14 -0.61 -2.22
N GLY A 43 4.05 -0.09 -3.02
CA GLY A 43 4.85 -0.86 -3.99
C GLY A 43 6.32 -0.59 -3.75
N VAL A 44 7.12 -1.65 -3.66
CA VAL A 44 8.58 -1.57 -3.50
C VAL A 44 9.20 -2.47 -4.55
N ALA A 45 10.16 -1.95 -5.32
CA ALA A 45 10.88 -2.70 -6.34
C ALA A 45 12.38 -2.39 -6.33
N PHE A 46 13.19 -3.39 -6.67
CA PHE A 46 14.63 -3.28 -6.86
C PHE A 46 15.06 -3.98 -8.15
N GLY A 47 16.06 -3.43 -8.83
CA GLY A 47 16.61 -3.93 -10.08
C GLY A 47 17.24 -2.81 -10.92
N ASP A 48 17.75 -3.15 -12.09
CA ASP A 48 18.31 -2.22 -13.08
C ASP A 48 17.19 -1.40 -13.77
N GLN A 49 16.00 -2.00 -13.92
CA GLN A 49 14.79 -1.34 -14.35
C GLN A 49 13.68 -1.60 -13.33
N VAL A 50 13.05 -0.53 -12.85
CA VAL A 50 12.02 -0.63 -11.81
C VAL A 50 10.78 0.18 -12.18
N PHE A 51 9.62 -0.31 -11.74
CA PHE A 51 8.39 0.47 -11.67
C PHE A 51 7.64 0.13 -10.38
N ALA A 52 6.93 1.13 -9.85
CA ALA A 52 5.99 0.96 -8.77
C ALA A 52 4.81 1.91 -9.02
N ASN A 53 3.62 1.34 -9.14
CA ASN A 53 2.38 2.07 -9.31
C ASN A 53 1.49 1.80 -8.11
N THR A 54 0.95 2.85 -7.51
CA THR A 54 -0.02 2.73 -6.43
C THR A 54 -1.22 3.61 -6.74
N ARG A 55 -2.40 3.11 -6.42
CA ARG A 55 -3.66 3.81 -6.61
C ARG A 55 -4.54 3.58 -5.41
N THR A 56 -5.06 4.66 -4.85
CA THR A 56 -6.08 4.60 -3.80
C THR A 56 -7.26 5.46 -4.19
N SER A 57 -8.44 5.07 -3.74
CA SER A 57 -9.66 5.84 -3.91
C SER A 57 -10.58 5.56 -2.73
N THR A 58 -10.99 6.62 -2.02
CA THR A 58 -11.99 6.52 -0.97
C THR A 58 -13.14 7.46 -1.30
N SER A 59 -14.36 6.99 -1.06
CA SER A 59 -15.58 7.76 -1.24
C SER A 59 -16.50 7.51 -0.07
N ILE A 60 -17.13 8.58 0.43
CA ILE A 60 -18.12 8.52 1.49
C ILE A 60 -19.31 9.33 1.01
N ASP A 61 -20.44 8.65 0.84
CA ASP A 61 -21.72 9.26 0.48
C ASP A 61 -22.67 9.13 1.67
N LYS A 62 -23.07 10.27 2.23
CA LYS A 62 -23.95 10.36 3.39
C LYS A 62 -25.29 10.94 2.97
N SER A 63 -26.34 10.18 3.22
CA SER A 63 -27.72 10.65 3.12
C SER A 63 -28.35 10.81 4.52
N LYS A 64 -29.56 11.38 4.57
CA LYS A 64 -30.32 11.46 5.83
C LYS A 64 -30.68 10.07 6.39
N PHE A 65 -30.78 9.06 5.53
CA PHE A 65 -31.29 7.72 5.86
C PHE A 65 -30.21 6.62 5.79
N SER A 66 -29.07 6.91 5.16
CA SER A 66 -28.02 5.92 4.93
C SER A 66 -26.63 6.56 4.87
N SER A 67 -25.60 5.72 5.05
CA SER A 67 -24.21 6.06 4.78
C SER A 67 -23.58 4.94 3.96
N ASN A 68 -22.92 5.32 2.86
CA ASN A 68 -22.21 4.42 1.96
C ASN A 68 -20.74 4.83 1.94
N THR A 69 -19.87 3.93 2.38
CA THR A 69 -18.42 4.14 2.29
C THR A 69 -17.82 3.11 1.37
N PHE A 70 -16.96 3.56 0.47
CA PHE A 70 -16.18 2.73 -0.44
C PHE A 70 -14.70 3.08 -0.30
N ALA A 71 -13.86 2.07 -0.23
CA ALA A 71 -12.42 2.21 -0.24
C ALA A 71 -11.79 1.20 -1.19
N PHE A 72 -10.85 1.68 -1.99
CA PHE A 72 -10.09 0.94 -2.98
C PHE A 72 -8.61 1.24 -2.81
N ALA A 73 -7.78 0.21 -2.86
CA ALA A 73 -6.33 0.32 -2.90
C ALA A 73 -5.78 -0.72 -3.86
N ASP A 74 -4.81 -0.32 -4.67
CA ASP A 74 -4.18 -1.16 -5.67
C ASP A 74 -2.70 -0.78 -5.77
N ALA A 75 -1.85 -1.78 -5.81
CA ALA A 75 -0.41 -1.64 -5.85
C ALA A 75 0.17 -2.65 -6.84
N GLU A 76 1.00 -2.17 -7.74
CA GLU A 76 1.78 -2.97 -8.69
C GLU A 76 3.25 -2.56 -8.58
N ALA A 77 4.15 -3.53 -8.57
CA ALA A 77 5.57 -3.28 -8.55
C ALA A 77 6.30 -4.31 -9.41
N GLY A 78 7.33 -3.86 -10.12
CA GLY A 78 8.17 -4.74 -10.92
C GLY A 78 9.61 -4.27 -10.92
N GLY A 79 10.51 -5.24 -10.83
CA GLY A 79 11.95 -5.04 -10.94
C GLY A 79 12.52 -6.01 -11.97
N LYS A 80 13.48 -5.55 -12.75
CA LYS A 80 14.23 -6.38 -13.69
C LYS A 80 15.72 -6.12 -13.52
N SER A 81 16.51 -7.18 -13.49
CA SER A 81 17.96 -7.15 -13.60
C SER A 81 18.41 -7.94 -14.84
N ASP A 82 19.70 -7.92 -15.14
CA ASP A 82 20.30 -8.73 -16.21
C ASP A 82 20.00 -10.24 -16.11
N SER A 83 19.79 -10.76 -14.90
CA SER A 83 19.64 -12.19 -14.62
C SER A 83 18.26 -12.61 -14.12
N SER A 84 17.36 -11.67 -13.80
CA SER A 84 16.07 -11.98 -13.18
C SER A 84 15.02 -10.89 -13.37
N SER A 85 13.74 -11.27 -13.27
CA SER A 85 12.62 -10.34 -13.19
C SER A 85 11.68 -10.74 -12.08
N SER A 86 11.19 -9.76 -11.32
CA SER A 86 10.23 -9.95 -10.23
C SER A 86 9.06 -9.00 -10.42
N PHE A 87 7.85 -9.52 -10.23
CA PHE A 87 6.62 -8.75 -10.32
C PHE A 87 5.72 -9.10 -9.13
N SER A 88 5.07 -8.08 -8.59
CA SER A 88 4.13 -8.22 -7.47
C SER A 88 2.95 -7.29 -7.69
N SER A 89 1.76 -7.76 -7.32
CA SER A 89 0.53 -6.99 -7.38
C SER A 89 -0.35 -7.30 -6.17
N SER A 90 -0.99 -6.29 -5.61
CA SER A 90 -1.90 -6.40 -4.48
C SER A 90 -3.06 -5.43 -4.64
N THR A 91 -4.29 -5.95 -4.53
CA THR A 91 -5.51 -5.15 -4.64
C THR A 91 -6.40 -5.43 -3.43
N SER A 92 -6.98 -4.37 -2.86
CA SER A 92 -7.91 -4.45 -1.74
C SER A 92 -9.11 -3.53 -1.97
N ILE A 93 -10.29 -4.05 -1.65
CA ILE A 93 -11.57 -3.35 -1.81
C ILE A 93 -12.38 -3.58 -0.55
N SER A 94 -12.95 -2.51 0.00
CA SER A 94 -13.91 -2.61 1.11
C SER A 94 -15.06 -1.63 0.90
N SER A 95 -16.23 -2.04 1.38
CA SER A 95 -17.44 -1.25 1.33
C SER A 95 -18.25 -1.43 2.59
N ASN A 96 -18.88 -0.36 3.05
CA ASN A 96 -19.80 -0.38 4.19
C ASN A 96 -21.09 0.35 3.81
N PHE A 97 -22.22 -0.31 4.04
CA PHE A 97 -23.55 0.28 3.92
C PHE A 97 -24.19 0.27 5.31
N THR A 98 -24.60 1.45 5.78
CA THR A 98 -25.32 1.59 7.05
C THR A 98 -26.64 2.30 6.83
N SER A 99 -27.75 1.71 7.29
CA SER A 99 -29.08 2.32 7.28
C SER A 99 -29.42 2.88 8.66
N LYS A 100 -30.04 4.07 8.70
CA LYS A 100 -30.60 4.67 9.91
C LYS A 100 -32.11 4.41 9.89
N TRP A 101 -32.54 3.39 10.61
CA TRP A 101 -33.96 3.08 10.84
C TRP A 101 -34.46 3.80 12.10
#